data_AF-A0A2V3ZXB4-F1
#
_entry.id   AF-A0A2V3ZXB4-F1
#
_cell.length_a   1.000
_cell.length_b   1.000
_cell.length_c   1.000
_cell.angle_alpha   90.00
_cell.angle_beta   90.00
_cell.angle_gamma   90.00
#
_symmetry.space_group_name_H-M   'P 1'
#
loop_
_entity.id
_entity.type
_entity.pdbx_description
1 polymer ?
#
loop_
_entity_poly.entity_id
_entity_poly.type
_entity_poly.pdbx_seq_one_letter_code
_entity_poly.pdbx_strand_id
1 'polypeptide(L)'
;MGKKRKSKRKNNGTCAKAGNALSVFEKRMKAVLHKMLGDDFPMHLFTKRELEHMQMLVHHIKAARKFGNSMVSKAELKQVDRLYQQLLRKENISLDGKKVSLFELNVFSVYLFFVQKEVKSEHRRKKLIEFAGPDYEYDCEAYENLFNAHNNMVFIKVISSLTDVSKKIFCLSLRKDGACMAEYIPEVTAFLPIKKSISINGIRRPIYKVGLPSNANVHKWAKINSSLLGDHYNGERKELDVYIQAHALKRMEERLDAMGAFSRNFMLTITFPHLKSLESYRGYLLIPIEPGGVRVGYLFCNVIDDMLVVRTFLFITHSATPEGDRLKEFTGMNRSDISYWKIDRLSTLFKIDKEHWPELIRMFEVVGIKNIQSLNIDGFNDGMENEDGQIDSFISGLNDMNYNLVKK
;
A
#
# COMPACT_ATOMS: atom_id res chain seq x y z
N MET A 1 3.95 -14.56 63.01
CA MET A 1 3.94 -13.11 62.70
C MET A 1 4.52 -12.86 61.31
N GLY A 2 3.68 -12.85 60.26
CA GLY A 2 4.11 -12.65 58.87
C GLY A 2 4.06 -11.18 58.45
N LYS A 3 5.21 -10.60 58.09
CA LYS A 3 5.32 -9.21 57.63
C LYS A 3 4.58 -9.01 56.30
N LYS A 4 3.43 -8.34 56.34
CA LYS A 4 2.71 -7.84 55.15
C LYS A 4 3.60 -6.84 54.38
N ARG A 5 4.05 -7.23 53.18
CA ARG A 5 4.69 -6.32 52.21
C ARG A 5 3.66 -5.33 51.69
N LYS A 6 3.79 -4.05 52.05
CA LYS A 6 3.01 -2.94 51.46
C LYS A 6 3.45 -2.74 50.00
N SER A 7 2.52 -2.99 49.08
CA SER A 7 2.65 -2.63 47.66
C SER A 7 2.69 -1.10 47.52
N LYS A 8 3.86 -0.56 47.14
CA LYS A 8 4.00 0.83 46.72
C LYS A 8 3.35 0.98 45.33
N ARG A 9 2.11 1.48 45.29
CA ARG A 9 1.52 2.05 44.08
C ARG A 9 2.42 3.21 43.61
N LYS A 10 3.20 3.00 42.56
CA LYS A 10 3.86 4.08 41.82
C LYS A 10 2.75 4.87 41.12
N ASN A 11 2.42 6.04 41.66
CA ASN A 11 1.78 7.09 40.87
C ASN A 11 2.79 7.52 39.80
N ASN A 12 2.63 7.00 38.58
CA ASN A 12 3.33 7.50 37.41
C ASN A 12 2.78 8.90 37.12
N GLY A 13 3.47 9.93 37.63
CA GLY A 13 3.17 11.32 37.34
C GLY A 13 3.21 11.59 35.83
N THR A 14 2.06 11.87 35.26
CA THR A 14 1.86 12.24 33.85
C THR A 14 2.12 13.73 33.59
N CYS A 15 2.19 14.58 34.61
CA CYS A 15 2.28 16.04 34.44
C CYS A 15 3.65 16.57 33.98
N ALA A 16 4.77 16.00 34.43
CA ALA A 16 6.11 16.50 34.07
C ALA A 16 6.48 16.23 32.58
N LYS A 17 5.74 15.33 31.89
CA LYS A 17 5.95 15.04 30.46
C LYS A 17 5.20 15.99 29.54
N ALA A 18 4.18 16.71 30.04
CA ALA A 18 3.32 17.56 29.23
C ALA A 18 4.06 18.81 28.70
N GLY A 19 4.88 19.46 29.54
CA GLY A 19 5.62 20.67 29.16
C GLY A 19 6.63 20.44 28.02
N ASN A 20 7.33 19.30 28.03
CA ASN A 20 8.25 18.93 26.95
C ASN A 20 7.50 18.61 25.66
N ALA A 21 6.35 17.91 25.76
CA ALA A 21 5.57 17.55 24.59
C ALA A 21 5.03 18.79 23.85
N LEU A 22 4.56 19.81 24.57
CA LEU A 22 4.05 21.05 23.96
C LEU A 22 5.16 21.81 23.24
N SER A 23 6.34 21.96 23.85
CA SER A 23 7.49 22.63 23.23
C SER A 23 7.95 21.90 21.95
N VAL A 24 7.95 20.56 21.98
CA VAL A 24 8.25 19.75 20.78
C VAL A 24 7.20 19.95 19.70
N PHE A 25 5.91 20.02 20.07
CA PHE A 25 4.83 20.28 19.12
C PHE A 25 4.94 21.68 18.52
N GLU A 26 5.15 22.72 19.32
CA GLU A 26 5.31 24.10 18.86
C GLU A 26 6.47 24.23 17.85
N LYS A 27 7.63 23.63 18.15
CA LYS A 27 8.77 23.62 17.22
C LYS A 27 8.42 22.94 15.89
N ARG A 28 7.66 21.84 15.93
CA ARG A 28 7.24 21.10 14.73
C ARG A 28 6.19 21.87 13.93
N MET A 29 5.19 22.42 14.61
CA MET A 29 4.16 23.26 14.00
C MET A 29 4.82 24.43 13.27
N LYS A 30 5.77 25.11 13.91
CA LYS A 30 6.55 26.17 13.26
C LYS A 30 7.26 25.69 12.00
N ALA A 31 7.98 24.57 12.06
CA ALA A 31 8.69 24.03 10.90
C ALA A 31 7.74 23.67 9.75
N VAL A 32 6.59 23.05 10.05
CA VAL A 32 5.56 22.69 9.07
C VAL A 32 4.96 23.95 8.44
N LEU A 33 4.55 24.92 9.25
CA LEU A 33 3.94 26.16 8.73
C LEU A 33 4.94 27.00 7.93
N HIS A 34 6.22 27.01 8.31
CA HIS A 34 7.26 27.64 7.49
C HIS A 34 7.41 26.95 6.13
N LYS A 35 7.49 25.61 6.15
CA LYS A 35 7.59 24.81 4.93
C LYS A 35 6.37 25.03 4.02
N MET A 36 5.16 25.00 4.59
CA MET A 36 3.91 25.09 3.84
C MET A 36 3.56 26.51 3.42
N LEU A 37 3.74 27.50 4.28
CA LEU A 37 3.19 28.86 4.12
C LEU A 37 4.27 29.95 3.98
N GLY A 38 5.54 29.61 4.16
CA GLY A 38 6.67 30.55 4.08
C GLY A 38 7.23 30.97 5.45
N ASP A 39 8.45 31.51 5.44
CA ASP A 39 9.25 31.74 6.65
C ASP A 39 8.69 32.82 7.60
N ASP A 40 7.80 33.68 7.11
CA ASP A 40 7.23 34.80 7.86
C ASP A 40 5.97 34.42 8.65
N PHE A 41 5.63 33.13 8.74
CA PHE A 41 4.41 32.71 9.43
C PHE A 41 4.43 33.11 10.94
N PRO A 42 3.48 33.93 11.40
CA PRO A 42 3.55 34.53 12.73
C PRO A 42 3.00 33.60 13.82
N MET A 43 3.83 32.65 14.29
CA MET A 43 3.48 31.72 15.38
C MET A 43 2.96 32.39 16.65
N HIS A 44 3.35 33.64 16.92
CA HIS A 44 2.89 34.43 18.07
C HIS A 44 1.39 34.76 18.03
N LEU A 45 0.70 34.56 16.90
CA LEU A 45 -0.75 34.72 16.81
C LEU A 45 -1.52 33.63 17.55
N PHE A 46 -0.86 32.53 17.96
CA PHE A 46 -1.45 31.47 18.75
C PHE A 46 -1.16 31.65 20.24
N THR A 47 -2.21 31.53 21.05
CA THR A 47 -2.04 31.44 22.49
C THR A 47 -1.55 30.04 22.88
N LYS A 48 -0.90 29.93 24.04
CA LYS A 48 -0.45 28.64 24.58
C LYS A 48 -1.58 27.59 24.65
N ARG A 49 -2.77 28.01 25.07
CA ARG A 49 -3.95 27.12 25.19
C ARG A 49 -4.41 26.58 23.84
N GLU A 50 -4.26 27.36 22.78
CA GLU A 50 -4.61 26.93 21.42
C GLU A 50 -3.57 25.96 20.86
N LEU A 51 -2.29 26.19 21.15
CA LEU A 51 -1.23 25.22 20.83
C LEU A 51 -1.43 23.89 21.59
N GLU A 52 -1.83 23.94 22.86
CA GLU A 52 -2.23 22.75 23.62
C GLU A 52 -3.44 22.05 23.01
N HIS A 53 -4.44 22.82 22.54
CA HIS A 53 -5.60 22.26 21.85
C HIS A 53 -5.21 21.55 20.56
N MET A 54 -4.47 22.23 19.68
CA MET A 54 -3.98 21.64 18.43
C MET A 54 -3.11 20.40 18.69
N GLN A 55 -2.25 20.41 19.71
CA GLN A 55 -1.46 19.25 20.09
C GLN A 55 -2.31 18.00 20.39
N MET A 56 -3.47 18.19 21.04
CA MET A 56 -4.40 17.10 21.36
C MET A 56 -5.16 16.58 20.13
N LEU A 57 -5.24 17.37 19.06
CA LEU A 57 -5.89 17.02 17.79
C LEU A 57 -4.95 16.31 16.82
N VAL A 58 -3.63 16.47 16.95
CA VAL A 58 -2.66 15.73 16.11
C VAL A 58 -2.82 14.24 16.30
N HIS A 59 -2.93 13.49 15.20
CA HIS A 59 -3.02 12.03 15.29
C HIS A 59 -1.71 11.44 15.81
N HIS A 60 -1.78 10.73 16.93
CA HIS A 60 -0.66 10.05 17.57
C HIS A 60 -0.83 8.54 17.47
N ILE A 61 0.07 7.89 16.73
CA ILE A 61 0.05 6.44 16.59
C ILE A 61 0.96 5.81 17.64
N LYS A 62 0.36 5.04 18.55
CA LYS A 62 1.06 4.27 19.59
C LYS A 62 1.69 3.02 19.01
N ALA A 63 2.55 2.39 19.80
CA ALA A 63 3.15 1.10 19.45
C ALA A 63 2.07 0.04 19.19
N ALA A 64 2.29 -0.75 18.14
CA ALA A 64 1.41 -1.80 17.68
C ALA A 64 1.24 -2.88 18.75
N ARG A 65 0.03 -3.45 18.78
CA ARG A 65 -0.34 -4.52 19.71
C ARG A 65 -0.94 -5.68 18.94
N LYS A 66 -0.92 -6.86 19.57
CA LYS A 66 -1.67 -8.00 19.02
C LYS A 66 -3.15 -7.78 19.23
N PHE A 67 -3.95 -8.13 18.24
CA PHE A 67 -5.39 -8.23 18.39
C PHE A 67 -5.76 -9.57 19.04
N GLY A 68 -6.42 -9.55 20.19
CA GLY A 68 -6.82 -10.77 20.92
C GLY A 68 -5.66 -11.76 21.13
N ASN A 69 -5.92 -13.05 20.87
CA ASN A 69 -4.94 -14.13 20.99
C ASN A 69 -4.17 -14.41 19.68
N SER A 70 -4.00 -13.38 18.84
CA SER A 70 -3.28 -13.43 17.57
C SER A 70 -1.88 -14.05 17.69
N MET A 71 -1.48 -14.81 16.66
CA MET A 71 -0.17 -15.48 16.53
C MET A 71 0.98 -14.53 16.10
N VAL A 72 0.75 -13.22 16.11
CA VAL A 72 1.80 -12.24 15.83
C VAL A 72 2.86 -12.31 16.95
N SER A 73 4.14 -12.31 16.61
CA SER A 73 5.25 -12.32 17.57
C SER A 73 5.62 -10.90 18.01
N LYS A 74 6.41 -10.77 19.09
CA LYS A 74 6.93 -9.45 19.53
C LYS A 74 7.87 -8.83 18.48
N ALA A 75 8.64 -9.65 17.77
CA ALA A 75 9.54 -9.19 16.71
C ALA A 75 8.75 -8.63 15.52
N GLU A 76 7.66 -9.30 15.12
CA GLU A 76 6.76 -8.83 14.06
C GLU A 76 6.06 -7.52 14.45
N LEU A 77 5.60 -7.35 15.70
CA LEU A 77 5.06 -6.05 16.16
C LEU A 77 6.10 -4.93 16.09
N LYS A 78 7.34 -5.19 16.52
CA LYS A 78 8.43 -4.21 16.42
C LYS A 78 8.74 -3.88 14.96
N GLN A 79 8.60 -4.85 14.05
CA GLN A 79 8.76 -4.63 12.62
C GLN A 79 7.65 -3.75 12.05
N VAL A 80 6.38 -3.98 12.45
CA VAL A 80 5.24 -3.10 12.13
C VAL A 80 5.52 -1.68 12.59
N ASP A 81 5.90 -1.48 13.85
CA ASP A 81 6.22 -0.16 14.40
C ASP A 81 7.33 0.54 13.62
N ARG A 82 8.41 -0.20 13.33
CA ARG A 82 9.54 0.34 12.57
C ARG A 82 9.10 0.80 11.19
N LEU A 83 8.45 -0.09 10.41
CA LEU A 83 8.01 0.22 9.04
C LEU A 83 6.99 1.36 9.01
N TYR A 84 6.05 1.39 9.96
CA TYR A 84 5.06 2.45 10.06
C TYR A 84 5.71 3.81 10.35
N GLN A 85 6.57 3.90 11.37
CA GLN A 85 7.27 5.14 11.72
C GLN A 85 8.19 5.63 10.60
N GLN A 86 8.79 4.69 9.88
CA GLN A 86 9.58 4.92 8.69
C GLN A 86 8.76 5.60 7.58
N LEU A 87 7.62 5.02 7.22
CA LEU A 87 6.74 5.56 6.18
C LEU A 87 6.05 6.86 6.59
N LEU A 88 5.71 7.03 7.88
CA LEU A 88 5.08 8.24 8.40
C LEU A 88 5.96 9.49 8.24
N ARG A 89 7.29 9.33 8.28
CA ARG A 89 8.28 10.42 8.23
C ARG A 89 8.91 10.62 6.86
N LYS A 90 8.63 9.74 5.90
CA LYS A 90 9.13 9.87 4.54
C LYS A 90 8.41 11.04 3.87
N GLU A 91 9.15 11.96 3.26
CA GLU A 91 8.58 13.02 2.43
C GLU A 91 8.27 12.45 1.04
N ASN A 92 7.00 12.12 0.81
CA ASN A 92 6.57 11.41 -0.40
C ASN A 92 5.13 11.75 -0.80
N ILE A 93 4.60 12.86 -0.28
CA ILE A 93 3.31 13.40 -0.61
C ILE A 93 3.59 14.76 -1.24
N SER A 94 3.21 14.94 -2.49
CA SER A 94 3.27 16.24 -3.16
C SER A 94 2.05 17.06 -2.76
N LEU A 95 2.29 18.23 -2.18
CA LEU A 95 1.27 19.19 -1.80
C LEU A 95 1.73 20.57 -2.29
N ASP A 96 1.06 21.09 -3.30
CA ASP A 96 1.38 22.39 -3.94
C ASP A 96 2.85 22.50 -4.39
N GLY A 97 3.36 21.43 -5.01
CA GLY A 97 4.75 21.35 -5.46
C GLY A 97 5.78 21.15 -4.36
N LYS A 98 5.34 20.97 -3.10
CA LYS A 98 6.21 20.68 -1.96
C LYS A 98 6.09 19.23 -1.54
N LYS A 99 7.22 18.59 -1.29
CA LYS A 99 7.27 17.24 -0.71
C LYS A 99 7.03 17.33 0.79
N VAL A 100 5.99 16.66 1.28
CA VAL A 100 5.70 16.56 2.71
C VAL A 100 5.61 15.11 3.16
N SER A 101 5.90 14.88 4.43
CA SER A 101 5.62 13.61 5.08
C SER A 101 4.19 13.53 5.58
N LEU A 102 3.68 12.31 5.79
CA LEU A 102 2.36 12.11 6.39
C LEU A 102 2.27 12.74 7.79
N PHE A 103 3.38 12.78 8.53
CA PHE A 103 3.45 13.48 9.81
C PHE A 103 3.27 15.00 9.66
N GLU A 104 3.92 15.61 8.68
CA GLU A 104 3.78 17.05 8.41
C GLU A 104 2.37 17.38 7.93
N LEU A 105 1.80 16.55 7.04
CA LEU A 105 0.42 16.68 6.59
C LEU A 105 -0.56 16.65 7.77
N ASN A 106 -0.41 15.72 8.72
CA ASN A 106 -1.23 15.66 9.94
C ASN A 106 -1.21 16.97 10.74
N VAL A 107 -0.01 17.51 10.97
CA VAL A 107 0.17 18.77 11.70
C VAL A 107 -0.49 19.93 10.95
N PHE A 108 -0.34 19.96 9.62
CA PHE A 108 -0.95 20.97 8.77
C PHE A 108 -2.48 20.86 8.73
N SER A 109 -3.04 19.66 8.60
CA SER A 109 -4.49 19.42 8.64
C SER A 109 -5.10 19.89 9.97
N VAL A 110 -4.40 19.68 11.09
CA VAL A 110 -4.83 20.18 12.41
C VAL A 110 -4.81 21.71 12.48
N TYR A 111 -3.79 22.35 11.92
CA TYR A 111 -3.75 23.82 11.80
C TYR A 111 -4.98 24.33 11.04
N LEU A 112 -5.25 23.77 9.86
CA LEU A 112 -6.39 24.17 9.02
C LEU A 112 -7.73 23.95 9.74
N PHE A 113 -7.91 22.78 10.37
CA PHE A 113 -9.10 22.47 11.18
C PHE A 113 -9.30 23.50 12.29
N PHE A 114 -8.23 23.79 13.06
CA PHE A 114 -8.30 24.73 14.17
C PHE A 114 -8.66 26.15 13.68
N VAL A 115 -8.00 26.64 12.64
CA VAL A 115 -8.29 27.98 12.07
C VAL A 115 -9.73 28.08 11.58
N GLN A 116 -10.25 27.05 10.90
CA GLN A 116 -11.58 27.09 10.31
C GLN A 116 -12.71 26.86 11.32
N LYS A 117 -12.57 25.88 12.22
CA LYS A 117 -13.65 25.40 13.08
C LYS A 117 -13.57 25.95 14.51
N GLU A 118 -12.39 26.28 15.02
CA GLU A 118 -12.19 26.67 16.43
C GLU A 118 -11.98 28.19 16.63
N VAL A 119 -11.43 28.91 15.63
CA VAL A 119 -11.24 30.37 15.72
C VAL A 119 -12.58 31.10 15.51
N LYS A 120 -13.16 31.56 16.63
CA LYS A 120 -14.46 32.25 16.66
C LYS A 120 -14.48 33.62 15.99
N SER A 121 -13.39 34.38 16.10
CA SER A 121 -13.29 35.73 15.50
C SER A 121 -13.06 35.61 14.00
N GLU A 122 -14.03 36.06 13.20
CA GLU A 122 -13.92 36.07 11.73
C GLU A 122 -12.72 36.89 11.25
N HIS A 123 -12.47 38.05 11.86
CA HIS A 123 -11.32 38.90 11.52
C HIS A 123 -9.99 38.16 11.76
N ARG A 124 -9.84 37.52 12.94
CA ARG A 124 -8.63 36.75 13.24
C ARG A 124 -8.48 35.53 12.33
N ARG A 125 -9.58 34.84 12.03
CA ARG A 125 -9.61 33.72 11.09
C ARG A 125 -9.13 34.16 9.70
N LYS A 126 -9.68 35.26 9.15
CA LYS A 126 -9.24 35.85 7.88
C LYS A 126 -7.74 36.17 7.90
N LYS A 127 -7.25 36.82 8.97
CA LYS A 127 -5.83 37.12 9.13
C LYS A 127 -4.93 35.87 9.14
N LEU A 128 -5.33 34.78 9.80
CA LEU A 128 -4.57 33.53 9.81
C LEU A 128 -4.58 32.82 8.45
N ILE A 129 -5.71 32.91 7.73
CA ILE A 129 -5.90 32.38 6.38
C ILE A 129 -5.07 33.18 5.35
N GLU A 130 -5.00 34.50 5.46
CA GLU A 130 -4.22 35.35 4.54
C GLU A 130 -2.75 34.91 4.44
N PHE A 131 -2.15 34.43 5.53
CA PHE A 131 -0.76 33.93 5.53
C PHE A 131 -0.58 32.64 4.74
N ALA A 132 -1.62 31.83 4.60
CA ALA A 132 -1.52 30.61 3.82
C ALA A 132 -1.74 30.87 2.31
N GLY A 133 -2.23 32.06 1.92
CA GLY A 133 -2.30 32.50 0.52
C GLY A 133 -3.66 32.20 -0.15
N PRO A 134 -3.91 32.82 -1.32
CA PRO A 134 -5.18 32.72 -2.04
C PRO A 134 -5.40 31.35 -2.69
N ASP A 135 -4.34 30.59 -2.92
CA ASP A 135 -4.37 29.31 -3.65
C ASP A 135 -4.82 28.11 -2.79
N TYR A 136 -4.89 28.28 -1.46
CA TYR A 136 -5.45 27.27 -0.58
C TYR A 136 -6.97 27.46 -0.50
N GLU A 137 -7.75 26.72 -1.28
CA GLU A 137 -9.17 26.57 -0.96
C GLU A 137 -9.29 25.74 0.32
N TYR A 138 -9.51 26.43 1.44
CA TYR A 138 -9.51 25.94 2.83
C TYR A 138 -10.66 24.97 3.11
N ASP A 139 -10.61 23.76 2.55
CA ASP A 139 -11.46 22.67 2.99
C ASP A 139 -10.68 21.78 3.97
N CYS A 140 -10.83 22.04 5.28
CA CYS A 140 -10.20 21.17 6.29
C CYS A 140 -10.66 19.71 6.18
N GLU A 141 -11.85 19.45 5.64
CA GLU A 141 -12.37 18.10 5.43
C GLU A 141 -11.62 17.42 4.28
N ALA A 142 -11.28 18.15 3.20
CA ALA A 142 -10.41 17.63 2.14
C ALA A 142 -9.03 17.23 2.67
N TYR A 143 -8.42 18.04 3.53
CA TYR A 143 -7.11 17.74 4.13
C TYR A 143 -7.15 16.60 5.15
N GLU A 144 -8.25 16.48 5.92
CA GLU A 144 -8.47 15.33 6.79
C GLU A 144 -8.65 14.05 5.97
N ASN A 145 -9.43 14.12 4.88
CA ASN A 145 -9.62 13.01 3.95
C ASN A 145 -8.30 12.59 3.30
N LEU A 146 -7.48 13.55 2.85
CA LEU A 146 -6.16 13.29 2.29
C LEU A 146 -5.23 12.61 3.31
N PHE A 147 -5.18 13.14 4.54
CA PHE A 147 -4.44 12.51 5.63
C PHE A 147 -4.91 11.07 5.88
N ASN A 148 -6.22 10.84 5.98
CA ASN A 148 -6.80 9.53 6.24
C ASN A 148 -6.52 8.55 5.10
N ALA A 149 -6.59 8.99 3.84
CA ALA A 149 -6.27 8.19 2.67
C ALA A 149 -4.80 7.75 2.69
N HIS A 150 -3.86 8.69 2.88
CA HIS A 150 -2.44 8.37 2.98
C HIS A 150 -2.09 7.51 4.19
N ASN A 151 -2.75 7.73 5.33
CA ASN A 151 -2.56 6.91 6.52
C ASN A 151 -3.01 5.46 6.28
N ASN A 152 -4.18 5.26 5.67
CA ASN A 152 -4.63 3.94 5.23
C ASN A 152 -3.62 3.29 4.26
N MET A 153 -3.06 4.06 3.34
CA MET A 153 -2.02 3.59 2.44
C MET A 153 -0.75 3.13 3.15
N VAL A 154 -0.31 3.85 4.18
CA VAL A 154 0.83 3.43 4.99
C VAL A 154 0.53 2.09 5.67
N PHE A 155 -0.66 1.88 6.22
CA PHE A 155 -1.01 0.58 6.82
C PHE A 155 -1.02 -0.56 5.81
N ILE A 156 -1.62 -0.34 4.64
CA ILE A 156 -1.62 -1.31 3.55
C ILE A 156 -0.18 -1.65 3.16
N LYS A 157 0.69 -0.65 3.03
CA LYS A 157 2.12 -0.84 2.78
C LYS A 157 2.79 -1.73 3.83
N VAL A 158 2.55 -1.46 5.10
CA VAL A 158 3.13 -2.25 6.21
C VAL A 158 2.64 -3.70 6.17
N ILE A 159 1.33 -3.95 6.07
CA ILE A 159 0.78 -5.32 6.12
C ILE A 159 1.14 -6.13 4.86
N SER A 160 1.14 -5.52 3.69
CA SER A 160 1.55 -6.17 2.44
C SER A 160 3.04 -6.48 2.42
N SER A 161 3.88 -5.66 3.06
CA SER A 161 5.32 -5.95 3.22
C SER A 161 5.60 -7.19 4.07
N LEU A 162 4.73 -7.49 5.03
CA LEU A 162 4.90 -8.61 5.97
C LEU A 162 4.18 -9.88 5.53
N THR A 163 3.12 -9.74 4.73
CA THR A 163 2.31 -10.87 4.26
C THR A 163 3.10 -11.75 3.30
N ASP A 164 3.00 -13.05 3.50
CA ASP A 164 3.47 -14.08 2.57
C ASP A 164 2.38 -15.15 2.51
N VAL A 165 1.72 -15.26 1.35
CA VAL A 165 0.59 -16.18 1.14
C VAL A 165 0.95 -17.64 1.45
N SER A 166 2.24 -18.00 1.40
CA SER A 166 2.72 -19.35 1.71
C SER A 166 3.11 -19.55 3.17
N LYS A 167 3.21 -18.48 3.98
CA LYS A 167 3.69 -18.54 5.37
C LYS A 167 2.75 -17.93 6.40
N LYS A 168 2.31 -16.68 6.19
CA LYS A 168 1.52 -15.91 7.15
C LYS A 168 0.88 -14.70 6.48
N ILE A 169 -0.42 -14.49 6.72
CA ILE A 169 -1.17 -13.32 6.21
C ILE A 169 -1.40 -12.36 7.37
N PHE A 170 -0.98 -11.11 7.22
CA PHE A 170 -1.15 -10.08 8.26
C PHE A 170 -2.32 -9.17 7.94
N CYS A 171 -3.14 -8.89 8.96
CA CYS A 171 -4.15 -7.84 8.92
C CYS A 171 -3.88 -6.86 10.05
N LEU A 172 -4.37 -5.64 9.89
CA LEU A 172 -4.21 -4.59 10.88
C LEU A 172 -5.53 -3.86 11.03
N SER A 173 -5.85 -3.36 12.21
CA SER A 173 -6.88 -2.33 12.36
C SER A 173 -6.32 -1.19 13.22
N LEU A 174 -6.96 -0.04 13.14
CA LEU A 174 -6.71 1.05 14.07
C LEU A 174 -7.81 1.10 15.12
N ARG A 175 -7.41 0.99 16.39
CA ARG A 175 -8.30 1.25 17.52
C ARG A 175 -7.99 2.61 18.12
N LYS A 176 -9.00 3.46 18.26
CA LYS A 176 -8.88 4.71 19.01
C LYS A 176 -8.63 4.41 20.49
N ASP A 177 -7.60 5.02 21.06
CA ASP A 177 -7.29 4.91 22.48
C ASP A 177 -8.12 5.95 23.25
N GLY A 178 -9.17 5.50 23.94
CA GLY A 178 -10.17 6.37 24.57
C GLY A 178 -9.66 7.34 25.64
N ALA A 179 -8.35 7.36 25.91
CA ALA A 179 -7.71 8.32 26.80
C ALA A 179 -7.45 9.69 26.15
N CYS A 180 -7.37 9.79 24.81
CA CYS A 180 -7.08 11.04 24.10
C CYS A 180 -7.83 11.10 22.76
N MET A 181 -8.22 12.29 22.32
CA MET A 181 -9.09 12.46 21.15
C MET A 181 -8.47 11.98 19.83
N ALA A 182 -7.14 11.95 19.73
CA ALA A 182 -6.43 11.64 18.49
C ALA A 182 -5.35 10.55 18.66
N GLU A 183 -5.44 9.72 19.72
CA GLU A 183 -4.51 8.59 19.90
C GLU A 183 -5.07 7.31 19.27
N TYR A 184 -4.25 6.61 18.49
CA TYR A 184 -4.61 5.34 17.86
C TYR A 184 -3.58 4.26 18.16
N ILE A 185 -4.06 3.03 18.32
CA ILE A 185 -3.25 1.83 18.52
C ILE A 185 -3.45 0.94 17.30
N PRO A 186 -2.39 0.63 16.53
CA PRO A 186 -2.44 -0.42 15.52
C PRO A 186 -2.60 -1.78 16.21
N GLU A 187 -3.68 -2.47 15.90
CA GLU A 187 -3.91 -3.85 16.35
C GLU A 187 -3.63 -4.79 15.19
N VAL A 188 -2.78 -5.79 15.41
CA VAL A 188 -2.27 -6.66 14.35
C VAL A 188 -2.72 -8.09 14.58
N THR A 189 -3.29 -8.69 13.53
CA THR A 189 -3.68 -10.09 13.46
C THR A 189 -2.83 -10.81 12.43
N ALA A 190 -2.54 -12.09 12.67
CA ALA A 190 -1.90 -12.96 11.70
C ALA A 190 -2.70 -14.26 11.53
N PHE A 191 -2.80 -14.72 10.29
CA PHE A 191 -3.46 -15.95 9.91
C PHE A 191 -2.46 -16.92 9.26
N LEU A 192 -2.60 -18.21 9.58
CA LEU A 192 -1.82 -19.26 8.91
C LEU A 192 -2.40 -19.53 7.51
N PRO A 193 -1.55 -19.91 6.55
CA PRO A 193 -1.97 -20.18 5.19
C PRO A 193 -2.79 -21.46 5.13
N ILE A 194 -3.85 -21.47 4.30
CA ILE A 194 -4.56 -22.70 3.94
C ILE A 194 -3.81 -23.37 2.80
N LYS A 195 -3.11 -24.47 3.11
CA LYS A 195 -2.35 -25.27 2.16
C LYS A 195 -3.16 -26.48 1.71
N LYS A 196 -3.20 -26.73 0.40
CA LYS A 196 -3.71 -27.98 -0.20
C LYS A 196 -2.65 -28.59 -1.11
N SER A 197 -2.86 -29.83 -1.50
CA SER A 197 -2.10 -30.51 -2.54
C SER A 197 -3.04 -30.92 -3.66
N ILE A 198 -2.67 -30.65 -4.91
CA ILE A 198 -3.43 -31.05 -6.10
C ILE A 198 -2.52 -31.78 -7.08
N SER A 199 -3.11 -32.62 -7.94
CA SER A 199 -2.39 -33.28 -9.02
C SER A 199 -2.41 -32.40 -10.26
N ILE A 200 -1.23 -32.09 -10.80
CA ILE A 200 -1.09 -31.39 -12.08
C ILE A 200 -0.14 -32.21 -12.95
N ASN A 201 -0.65 -32.72 -14.08
CA ASN A 201 0.07 -33.63 -14.98
C ASN A 201 0.66 -34.83 -14.21
N GLY A 202 -0.12 -35.43 -13.31
CA GLY A 202 0.30 -36.57 -12.47
C GLY A 202 1.23 -36.21 -11.30
N ILE A 203 1.71 -34.96 -11.19
CA ILE A 203 2.61 -34.53 -10.12
C ILE A 203 1.81 -33.81 -9.04
N ARG A 204 1.92 -34.27 -7.79
CA ARG A 204 1.36 -33.54 -6.63
C ARG A 204 2.13 -32.26 -6.37
N ARG A 205 1.42 -31.14 -6.33
CA ARG A 205 1.99 -29.80 -6.10
C ARG A 205 1.27 -29.11 -4.94
N PRO A 206 2.00 -28.45 -4.02
CA PRO A 206 1.38 -27.64 -3.00
C PRO A 206 0.80 -26.35 -3.59
N ILE A 207 -0.41 -26.01 -3.16
CA ILE A 207 -1.10 -24.76 -3.47
C ILE A 207 -1.55 -24.09 -2.17
N TYR A 208 -1.60 -22.76 -2.18
CA TYR A 208 -2.02 -21.94 -1.04
C TYR A 208 -3.23 -21.13 -1.42
N LYS A 209 -4.27 -21.13 -0.58
CA LYS A 209 -5.44 -20.28 -0.78
C LYS A 209 -5.00 -18.81 -0.65
N VAL A 210 -5.35 -17.98 -1.62
CA VAL A 210 -4.91 -16.58 -1.64
C VAL A 210 -5.74 -15.78 -0.64
N GLY A 211 -5.09 -15.37 0.44
CA GLY A 211 -5.68 -14.48 1.45
C GLY A 211 -5.36 -13.02 1.16
N LEU A 212 -6.37 -12.17 1.23
CA LEU A 212 -6.29 -10.74 1.01
C LEU A 212 -6.24 -10.04 2.38
N PRO A 213 -5.13 -9.35 2.70
CA PRO A 213 -5.02 -8.59 3.94
C PRO A 213 -6.08 -7.46 3.97
N SER A 214 -6.50 -7.05 5.16
CA SER A 214 -7.43 -5.93 5.32
C SER A 214 -7.12 -5.05 6.52
N ASN A 215 -7.76 -3.89 6.55
CA ASN A 215 -7.70 -2.90 7.64
C ASN A 215 -8.71 -3.18 8.79
N ALA A 216 -9.32 -4.37 8.84
CA ALA A 216 -10.39 -4.71 9.79
C ALA A 216 -10.07 -5.94 10.68
N ASN A 217 -8.79 -6.30 10.85
CA ASN A 217 -8.35 -7.51 11.58
C ASN A 217 -8.96 -8.85 11.11
N VAL A 218 -9.62 -8.85 9.96
CA VAL A 218 -10.13 -10.01 9.24
C VAL A 218 -9.41 -10.11 7.90
N HIS A 219 -9.28 -11.30 7.33
CA HIS A 219 -8.84 -11.43 5.94
C HIS A 219 -10.02 -11.90 5.10
N LYS A 220 -10.01 -11.57 3.82
CA LYS A 220 -10.92 -12.15 2.84
C LYS A 220 -10.14 -13.17 2.01
N TRP A 221 -10.78 -14.26 1.66
CA TRP A 221 -10.20 -15.16 0.66
C TRP A 221 -10.51 -14.62 -0.73
N ALA A 222 -9.50 -14.59 -1.60
CA ALA A 222 -9.70 -14.22 -2.99
C ALA A 222 -10.63 -15.23 -3.66
N LYS A 223 -11.57 -14.70 -4.43
CA LYS A 223 -12.54 -15.46 -5.21
C LYS A 223 -12.64 -14.88 -6.61
N ILE A 224 -13.02 -15.71 -7.56
CA ILE A 224 -13.31 -15.30 -8.93
C ILE A 224 -14.76 -15.66 -9.28
N ASN A 225 -15.48 -14.77 -9.96
CA ASN A 225 -16.80 -15.09 -10.49
C ASN A 225 -16.65 -16.10 -11.64
N SER A 226 -17.45 -17.15 -11.64
CA SER A 226 -17.39 -18.17 -12.68
C SER A 226 -17.74 -17.65 -14.07
N SER A 227 -18.53 -16.58 -14.17
CA SER A 227 -18.86 -15.93 -15.46
C SER A 227 -17.63 -15.38 -16.18
N LEU A 228 -16.53 -15.12 -15.47
CA LEU A 228 -15.27 -14.64 -16.07
C LEU A 228 -14.45 -15.79 -16.68
N LEU A 229 -14.76 -17.04 -16.35
CA LEU A 229 -13.98 -18.22 -16.77
C LEU A 229 -14.38 -18.70 -18.16
N GLY A 230 -15.57 -18.35 -18.66
CA GLY A 230 -16.09 -18.81 -19.94
C GLY A 230 -16.06 -20.33 -20.06
N ASP A 231 -15.66 -20.83 -21.23
CA ASP A 231 -15.60 -22.27 -21.54
C ASP A 231 -14.58 -23.06 -20.71
N HIS A 232 -13.74 -22.38 -19.92
CA HIS A 232 -12.80 -23.04 -18.99
C HIS A 232 -13.49 -23.59 -17.73
N TYR A 233 -14.78 -23.29 -17.52
CA TYR A 233 -15.53 -23.78 -16.38
C TYR A 233 -16.97 -24.17 -16.72
N ASN A 234 -17.27 -25.45 -16.55
CA ASN A 234 -18.60 -26.02 -16.76
C ASN A 234 -19.29 -26.47 -15.46
N GLY A 235 -18.77 -26.04 -14.30
CA GLY A 235 -19.36 -26.37 -13.00
C GLY A 235 -20.48 -25.42 -12.58
N GLU A 236 -21.13 -25.72 -11.47
CA GLU A 236 -22.35 -25.01 -11.02
C GLU A 236 -22.08 -23.83 -10.07
N ARG A 237 -20.82 -23.64 -9.62
CA ARG A 237 -20.51 -22.61 -8.62
C ARG A 237 -20.53 -21.22 -9.25
N LYS A 238 -21.14 -20.26 -8.55
CA LYS A 238 -21.10 -18.83 -8.93
C LYS A 238 -19.73 -18.18 -8.72
N GLU A 239 -18.98 -18.68 -7.74
CA GLU A 239 -17.66 -18.20 -7.41
C GLU A 239 -16.72 -19.36 -7.08
N LEU A 240 -15.47 -19.25 -7.50
CA LEU A 240 -14.42 -20.21 -7.21
C LEU A 240 -13.38 -19.57 -6.29
N ASP A 241 -12.87 -20.37 -5.36
CA ASP A 241 -11.73 -19.96 -4.53
C ASP A 241 -10.47 -19.87 -5.40
N VAL A 242 -9.63 -18.86 -5.11
CA VAL A 242 -8.34 -18.70 -5.79
C VAL A 242 -7.21 -19.32 -4.97
N TYR A 243 -6.38 -20.12 -5.63
CA TYR A 243 -5.18 -20.72 -5.07
C TYR A 243 -3.95 -20.37 -5.90
N ILE A 244 -2.77 -20.35 -5.27
CA ILE A 244 -1.51 -20.07 -5.93
C ILE A 244 -0.44 -21.09 -5.55
N GLN A 245 0.34 -21.54 -6.55
CA GLN A 245 1.50 -22.40 -6.32
C GLN A 245 2.68 -21.61 -5.76
N ALA A 246 3.49 -22.26 -4.91
CA ALA A 246 4.77 -21.70 -4.45
C ALA A 246 5.68 -21.32 -5.64
N HIS A 247 5.62 -22.11 -6.72
CA HIS A 247 6.38 -21.86 -7.94
C HIS A 247 5.99 -20.52 -8.59
N ALA A 248 4.70 -20.18 -8.61
CA ALA A 248 4.23 -18.92 -9.17
C ALA A 248 4.77 -17.72 -8.39
N LEU A 249 4.73 -17.77 -7.05
CA LEU A 249 5.28 -16.73 -6.18
C LEU A 249 6.77 -16.54 -6.42
N LYS A 250 7.53 -17.65 -6.50
CA LYS A 250 8.97 -17.62 -6.80
C LYS A 250 9.25 -17.03 -8.18
N ARG A 251 8.50 -17.42 -9.20
CA ARG A 251 8.64 -16.87 -10.56
C ARG A 251 8.32 -15.38 -10.60
N MET A 252 7.30 -14.93 -9.88
CA MET A 252 6.99 -13.51 -9.77
C MET A 252 8.15 -12.74 -9.14
N GLU A 253 8.77 -13.26 -8.08
CA GLU A 253 9.97 -12.67 -7.47
C GLU A 253 11.19 -12.65 -8.40
N GLU A 254 11.48 -13.76 -9.09
CA GLU A 254 12.62 -13.86 -10.02
C GLU A 254 12.50 -12.90 -11.21
N ARG A 255 11.27 -12.61 -11.64
CA ARG A 255 10.96 -11.88 -12.88
C ARG A 255 10.64 -10.41 -12.63
N LEU A 256 10.01 -10.08 -11.50
CA LEU A 256 9.80 -8.72 -11.00
C LEU A 256 10.91 -8.39 -9.99
N ASP A 257 12.15 -8.61 -10.41
CA ASP A 257 13.35 -8.50 -9.58
C ASP A 257 13.72 -7.05 -9.23
N ALA A 258 13.18 -6.09 -9.98
CA ALA A 258 13.15 -4.66 -9.65
C ALA A 258 11.85 -4.27 -8.89
N MET A 259 11.21 -5.16 -8.16
CA MET A 259 10.12 -4.80 -7.24
C MET A 259 10.39 -5.39 -5.87
N GLY A 260 10.14 -4.61 -4.81
CA GLY A 260 10.22 -5.12 -3.45
C GLY A 260 9.11 -6.12 -3.11
N ALA A 261 9.26 -6.84 -1.99
CA ALA A 261 8.25 -7.79 -1.51
C ALA A 261 6.88 -7.13 -1.29
N PHE A 262 6.88 -5.90 -0.75
CA PHE A 262 5.69 -5.06 -0.63
C PHE A 262 4.90 -5.01 -1.95
N SER A 263 5.54 -4.53 -3.01
CA SER A 263 4.90 -4.25 -4.29
C SER A 263 4.35 -5.52 -4.90
N ARG A 264 5.09 -6.62 -4.88
CA ARG A 264 4.60 -7.90 -5.42
C ARG A 264 3.39 -8.42 -4.65
N ASN A 265 3.43 -8.38 -3.32
CA ASN A 265 2.31 -8.81 -2.48
C ASN A 265 1.10 -7.89 -2.60
N PHE A 266 1.36 -6.59 -2.74
CA PHE A 266 0.34 -5.58 -2.94
C PHE A 266 -0.35 -5.78 -4.28
N MET A 267 0.39 -6.06 -5.35
CA MET A 267 -0.18 -6.43 -6.65
C MET A 267 -1.13 -7.62 -6.52
N LEU A 268 -0.72 -8.70 -5.85
CA LEU A 268 -1.63 -9.84 -5.59
C LEU A 268 -2.88 -9.42 -4.79
N THR A 269 -2.73 -8.50 -3.85
CA THR A 269 -3.83 -8.02 -3.00
C THR A 269 -4.86 -7.24 -3.80
N ILE A 270 -4.43 -6.38 -4.74
CA ILE A 270 -5.33 -5.53 -5.54
C ILE A 270 -5.84 -6.24 -6.79
N THR A 271 -5.07 -7.16 -7.38
CA THR A 271 -5.46 -7.81 -8.65
C THR A 271 -6.77 -8.58 -8.53
N PHE A 272 -6.94 -9.43 -7.51
CA PHE A 272 -8.14 -10.28 -7.44
C PHE A 272 -9.44 -9.54 -7.14
N PRO A 273 -9.51 -8.58 -6.19
CA PRO A 273 -10.71 -7.80 -5.96
C PRO A 273 -11.18 -6.97 -7.15
N HIS A 274 -10.26 -6.56 -8.02
CA HIS A 274 -10.53 -5.66 -9.14
C HIS A 274 -10.51 -6.34 -10.50
N LEU A 275 -10.45 -7.67 -10.52
CA LEU A 275 -10.39 -8.43 -11.76
C LEU A 275 -11.73 -8.38 -12.50
N LYS A 276 -11.77 -7.63 -13.61
CA LYS A 276 -12.96 -7.44 -14.44
C LYS A 276 -13.05 -8.42 -15.61
N SER A 277 -11.92 -8.95 -16.07
CA SER A 277 -11.82 -9.85 -17.22
C SER A 277 -10.60 -10.77 -17.09
N LEU A 278 -10.67 -11.89 -17.78
CA LEU A 278 -9.56 -12.83 -17.96
C LEU A 278 -9.21 -12.89 -19.44
N GLU A 279 -7.93 -13.01 -19.76
CA GLU A 279 -7.49 -13.26 -21.13
C GLU A 279 -7.45 -14.78 -21.37
N SER A 280 -8.20 -15.27 -22.35
CA SER A 280 -8.08 -16.66 -22.82
C SER A 280 -7.02 -16.71 -23.91
N TYR A 281 -5.91 -17.42 -23.67
CA TYR A 281 -4.82 -17.54 -24.62
C TYR A 281 -4.30 -18.98 -24.69
N ARG A 282 -4.32 -19.56 -25.90
CA ARG A 282 -3.87 -20.94 -26.18
C ARG A 282 -4.47 -21.99 -25.23
N GLY A 283 -5.76 -21.84 -24.88
CA GLY A 283 -6.46 -22.77 -23.99
C GLY A 283 -6.13 -22.60 -22.50
N TYR A 284 -5.55 -21.46 -22.12
CA TYR A 284 -5.27 -21.10 -20.73
C TYR A 284 -5.90 -19.76 -20.34
N LEU A 285 -6.11 -19.57 -19.04
CA LEU A 285 -6.56 -18.30 -18.46
C LEU A 285 -5.35 -17.49 -17.99
N LEU A 286 -5.27 -16.24 -18.40
CA LEU A 286 -4.24 -15.30 -17.99
C LEU A 286 -4.88 -14.14 -17.22
N ILE A 287 -4.35 -13.87 -16.03
CA ILE A 287 -4.67 -12.66 -15.25
C ILE A 287 -3.53 -11.66 -15.46
N PRO A 288 -3.77 -10.49 -16.06
CA PRO A 288 -2.72 -9.50 -16.25
C PRO A 288 -2.29 -8.90 -14.90
N ILE A 289 -0.98 -8.69 -14.75
CA ILE A 289 -0.38 -7.94 -13.64
C ILE A 289 0.06 -6.60 -14.19
N GLU A 290 -0.63 -5.54 -13.76
CA GLU A 290 -0.56 -4.20 -14.36
C GLU A 290 -0.29 -3.12 -13.31
N PRO A 291 0.91 -3.06 -12.71
CA PRO A 291 1.28 -1.95 -11.82
C PRO A 291 1.07 -0.62 -12.56
N GLY A 292 0.28 0.28 -11.97
CA GLY A 292 0.00 1.58 -12.59
C GLY A 292 -0.62 1.52 -13.99
N GLY A 293 -1.33 0.43 -14.31
CA GLY A 293 -1.93 0.23 -15.63
C GLY A 293 -0.94 -0.22 -16.72
N VAL A 294 0.33 -0.45 -16.38
CA VAL A 294 1.33 -0.98 -17.31
C VAL A 294 1.54 -2.46 -17.06
N ARG A 295 1.29 -3.27 -18.09
CA ARG A 295 1.42 -4.72 -18.00
C ARG A 295 2.87 -5.16 -17.91
N VAL A 296 3.18 -5.98 -16.91
CA VAL A 296 4.52 -6.56 -16.70
C VAL A 296 4.51 -8.09 -16.84
N GLY A 297 3.35 -8.70 -16.90
CA GLY A 297 3.20 -10.14 -17.09
C GLY A 297 1.83 -10.64 -16.68
N TYR A 298 1.74 -11.95 -16.50
CA TYR A 298 0.49 -12.66 -16.27
C TYR A 298 0.61 -13.72 -15.18
N LEU A 299 -0.44 -13.87 -14.38
CA LEU A 299 -0.66 -15.10 -13.62
C LEU A 299 -1.32 -16.11 -14.54
N PHE A 300 -0.60 -17.21 -14.80
CA PHE A 300 -1.08 -18.30 -15.62
C PHE A 300 -1.93 -19.26 -14.78
N CYS A 301 -3.18 -19.44 -15.20
CA CYS A 301 -4.22 -20.09 -14.40
C CYS A 301 -4.90 -21.24 -15.14
N ASN A 302 -5.37 -22.22 -14.35
CA ASN A 302 -6.30 -23.25 -14.79
C ASN A 302 -7.40 -23.43 -13.74
N VAL A 303 -8.57 -23.89 -14.18
CA VAL A 303 -9.60 -24.37 -13.26
C VAL A 303 -9.35 -25.86 -12.99
N ILE A 304 -9.24 -26.23 -11.71
CA ILE A 304 -8.99 -27.61 -11.26
C ILE A 304 -9.88 -27.86 -10.05
N ASP A 305 -10.75 -28.86 -10.09
CA ASP A 305 -11.63 -29.26 -8.99
C ASP A 305 -12.40 -28.07 -8.36
N ASP A 306 -13.12 -27.28 -9.19
CA ASP A 306 -13.84 -26.06 -8.77
C ASP A 306 -12.96 -24.95 -8.12
N MET A 307 -11.66 -24.94 -8.40
CA MET A 307 -10.73 -23.91 -7.91
C MET A 307 -10.02 -23.24 -9.08
N LEU A 308 -9.85 -21.91 -9.01
CA LEU A 308 -8.93 -21.23 -9.92
C LEU A 308 -7.51 -21.34 -9.33
N VAL A 309 -6.61 -22.01 -10.05
CA VAL A 309 -5.25 -22.28 -9.60
C VAL A 309 -4.25 -21.52 -10.45
N VAL A 310 -3.56 -20.55 -9.83
CA VAL A 310 -2.38 -19.88 -10.39
C VAL A 310 -1.19 -20.84 -10.32
N ARG A 311 -0.70 -21.30 -11.47
CA ARG A 311 0.38 -22.29 -11.57
C ARG A 311 1.76 -21.65 -11.70
N THR A 312 1.85 -20.55 -12.43
CA THR A 312 3.11 -19.81 -12.59
C THR A 312 2.83 -18.33 -12.85
N PHE A 313 3.86 -17.51 -12.67
CA PHE A 313 3.91 -16.18 -13.26
C PHE A 313 4.66 -16.25 -14.59
N LEU A 314 4.12 -15.62 -15.62
CA LEU A 314 4.75 -15.46 -16.93
C LEU A 314 5.09 -13.99 -17.11
N PHE A 315 6.37 -13.68 -17.29
CA PHE A 315 6.78 -12.31 -17.61
C PHE A 315 6.30 -11.94 -19.03
N ILE A 316 6.10 -10.65 -19.31
CA ILE A 316 5.46 -10.20 -20.55
C ILE A 316 6.14 -10.69 -21.83
N THR A 317 7.46 -10.90 -21.82
CA THR A 317 8.23 -11.43 -22.97
C THR A 317 8.21 -12.95 -23.10
N HIS A 318 7.54 -13.68 -22.19
CA HIS A 318 7.55 -15.15 -22.22
C HIS A 318 6.78 -15.69 -23.43
N SER A 319 7.26 -16.76 -24.07
CA SER A 319 6.65 -17.36 -25.28
C SER A 319 5.27 -18.03 -25.08
N ALA A 320 4.61 -17.77 -23.96
CA ALA A 320 3.27 -18.25 -23.64
C ALA A 320 2.35 -17.07 -23.27
N THR A 321 2.78 -15.85 -23.60
CA THR A 321 2.01 -14.61 -23.49
C THR A 321 1.75 -14.08 -24.90
N PRO A 322 0.65 -13.34 -25.12
CA PRO A 322 0.37 -12.72 -26.41
C PRO A 322 1.50 -11.80 -26.90
N GLU A 323 2.12 -11.04 -26.01
CA GLU A 323 3.24 -10.14 -26.32
C GLU A 323 4.53 -10.91 -26.63
N GLY A 324 4.82 -11.99 -25.91
CA GLY A 324 6.00 -12.81 -26.15
C GLY A 324 5.96 -13.55 -27.49
N ASP A 325 4.77 -14.00 -27.91
CA ASP A 325 4.60 -14.59 -29.24
C ASP A 325 4.75 -13.54 -30.35
N ARG A 326 4.15 -12.35 -30.20
CA ARG A 326 4.37 -11.23 -31.14
C ARG A 326 5.84 -10.81 -31.21
N LEU A 327 6.54 -10.80 -30.08
CA LEU A 327 7.98 -10.52 -30.03
C LEU A 327 8.78 -11.55 -30.83
N LYS A 328 8.47 -12.84 -30.67
CA LYS A 328 9.11 -13.91 -31.43
C LYS A 328 8.82 -13.80 -32.92
N GLU A 329 7.58 -13.52 -33.31
CA GLU A 329 7.20 -13.33 -34.72
C GLU A 329 7.94 -12.16 -35.36
N PHE A 330 8.11 -11.06 -34.62
CA PHE A 330 8.78 -9.86 -35.12
C PHE A 330 10.31 -10.00 -35.20
N THR A 331 10.94 -10.70 -34.24
CA THR A 331 12.41 -10.74 -34.09
C THR A 331 13.06 -12.06 -34.47
N GLY A 332 12.28 -13.14 -34.54
CA GLY A 332 12.79 -14.51 -34.58
C GLY A 332 13.41 -14.99 -33.26
N MET A 333 13.43 -14.17 -32.20
CA MET A 333 14.06 -14.53 -30.92
C MET A 333 13.34 -15.72 -30.29
N ASN A 334 14.12 -16.74 -29.94
CA ASN A 334 13.65 -17.89 -29.22
C ASN A 334 13.82 -17.70 -27.70
N ARG A 335 13.42 -18.72 -26.94
CA ARG A 335 13.52 -18.69 -25.47
C ARG A 335 14.96 -18.55 -24.96
N SER A 336 15.94 -19.16 -25.63
CA SER A 336 17.36 -19.02 -25.23
C SER A 336 17.86 -17.60 -25.44
N ASP A 337 17.43 -16.93 -26.51
CA ASP A 337 17.81 -15.53 -26.77
C ASP A 337 17.25 -14.62 -25.68
N ILE A 338 15.95 -14.74 -25.36
CA ILE A 338 15.30 -13.98 -24.30
C ILE A 338 16.03 -14.14 -22.96
N SER A 339 16.42 -15.38 -22.63
CA SER A 339 17.16 -15.66 -21.39
C SER A 339 18.60 -15.16 -21.44
N TYR A 340 19.25 -15.19 -22.60
CA TYR A 340 20.62 -14.70 -22.80
C TYR A 340 20.68 -13.19 -22.60
N TRP A 341 19.75 -12.46 -23.24
CA TRP A 341 19.61 -11.01 -23.11
C TRP A 341 18.98 -10.57 -21.79
N LYS A 342 18.48 -11.52 -20.98
CA LYS A 342 17.78 -11.29 -19.71
C LYS A 342 16.59 -10.34 -19.83
N ILE A 343 15.98 -10.24 -21.02
CA ILE A 343 14.75 -9.47 -21.26
C ILE A 343 13.51 -10.19 -20.71
N ASP A 344 13.72 -11.26 -19.94
CA ASP A 344 12.74 -11.93 -19.09
C ASP A 344 12.78 -11.41 -17.63
N ARG A 345 13.33 -10.22 -17.39
CA ARG A 345 13.40 -9.58 -16.07
C ARG A 345 13.00 -8.12 -16.18
N LEU A 346 12.27 -7.66 -15.17
CA LEU A 346 11.81 -6.28 -15.09
C LEU A 346 12.98 -5.30 -14.98
N SER A 347 13.99 -5.63 -14.16
CA SER A 347 15.18 -4.80 -14.00
C SER A 347 15.94 -4.53 -15.30
N THR A 348 15.95 -5.51 -16.21
CA THR A 348 16.58 -5.36 -17.53
C THR A 348 15.82 -4.37 -18.38
N LEU A 349 14.49 -4.50 -18.48
CA LEU A 349 13.68 -3.62 -19.33
C LEU A 349 13.74 -2.16 -18.88
N PHE A 350 13.88 -1.91 -17.58
CA PHE A 350 14.04 -0.57 -17.04
C PHE A 350 15.39 0.08 -17.36
N LYS A 351 16.45 -0.71 -17.48
CA LYS A 351 17.81 -0.22 -17.74
C LYS A 351 18.12 0.00 -19.21
N ILE A 352 17.18 -0.32 -20.11
CA ILE A 352 17.39 -0.08 -21.54
C ILE A 352 17.40 1.42 -21.77
N ASP A 353 18.55 1.91 -22.21
CA ASP A 353 18.72 3.29 -22.60
C ASP A 353 18.00 3.54 -23.94
N LYS A 354 16.98 4.40 -23.90
CA LYS A 354 16.15 4.75 -25.05
C LYS A 354 16.93 5.51 -26.13
N GLU A 355 17.92 6.29 -25.73
CA GLU A 355 18.74 7.11 -26.65
C GLU A 355 19.72 6.20 -27.40
N HIS A 356 20.28 5.21 -26.72
CA HIS A 356 21.19 4.24 -27.32
C HIS A 356 20.46 3.15 -28.12
N TRP A 357 19.22 2.79 -27.78
CA TRP A 357 18.48 1.69 -28.40
C TRP A 357 17.03 2.03 -28.85
N PRO A 358 16.82 3.10 -29.64
CA PRO A 358 15.48 3.56 -30.01
C PRO A 358 14.66 2.52 -30.80
N GLU A 359 15.31 1.72 -31.65
CA GLU A 359 14.66 0.65 -32.42
C GLU A 359 14.11 -0.49 -31.54
N LEU A 360 14.83 -0.82 -30.46
CA LEU A 360 14.40 -1.83 -29.48
C LEU A 360 13.13 -1.36 -28.74
N ILE A 361 13.06 -0.07 -28.41
CA ILE A 361 11.88 0.55 -27.79
C ILE A 361 10.69 0.55 -28.74
N ARG A 362 10.89 0.99 -29.99
CA ARG A 362 9.83 0.97 -31.01
C ARG A 362 9.29 -0.44 -31.21
N MET A 363 10.17 -1.43 -31.24
CA MET A 363 9.78 -2.84 -31.34
C MET A 363 8.92 -3.27 -30.15
N PHE A 364 9.30 -2.94 -28.91
CA PHE A 364 8.48 -3.24 -27.74
C PHE A 364 7.10 -2.61 -27.82
N GLU A 365 6.98 -1.39 -28.31
CA GLU A 365 5.68 -0.75 -28.50
C GLU A 365 4.80 -1.48 -29.53
N VAL A 366 5.39 -1.91 -30.65
CA VAL A 366 4.69 -2.67 -31.71
C VAL A 366 4.15 -4.00 -31.17
N VAL A 367 4.93 -4.70 -30.34
CA VAL A 367 4.54 -6.00 -29.79
C VAL A 367 3.67 -5.90 -28.53
N GLY A 368 3.29 -4.68 -28.12
CA GLY A 368 2.37 -4.43 -27.00
C GLY A 368 3.05 -4.29 -25.63
N ILE A 369 4.37 -4.24 -25.57
CA ILE A 369 5.19 -4.01 -24.37
C ILE A 369 5.41 -2.50 -24.23
N LYS A 370 4.32 -1.75 -24.08
CA LYS A 370 4.36 -0.29 -24.03
C LYS A 370 4.65 0.20 -22.62
N ASN A 371 5.33 1.34 -22.52
CA ASN A 371 5.40 2.13 -21.28
C ASN A 371 5.98 1.42 -20.05
N ILE A 372 6.64 0.26 -20.20
CA ILE A 372 7.31 -0.39 -19.07
C ILE A 372 8.32 0.56 -18.46
N GLN A 373 9.07 1.31 -19.25
CA GLN A 373 10.05 2.27 -18.73
C GLN A 373 9.44 3.49 -18.04
N SER A 374 8.13 3.75 -18.19
CA SER A 374 7.44 4.80 -17.43
C SER A 374 6.89 4.29 -16.09
N LEU A 375 7.06 3.00 -15.78
CA LEU A 375 6.82 2.52 -14.43
C LEU A 375 7.84 3.19 -13.52
N ASN A 376 7.37 4.11 -12.67
CA ASN A 376 8.22 4.65 -11.64
C ASN A 376 8.47 3.57 -10.59
N ILE A 377 9.61 2.89 -10.72
CA ILE A 377 10.04 1.85 -9.81
C ILE A 377 10.41 2.40 -8.45
N ASP A 378 10.77 3.66 -8.31
CA ASP A 378 11.06 4.23 -6.99
C ASP A 378 9.78 4.23 -6.14
N GLY A 379 8.59 4.25 -6.77
CA GLY A 379 7.33 3.93 -6.11
C GLY A 379 7.15 2.46 -5.67
N PHE A 380 7.88 1.51 -6.29
CA PHE A 380 7.72 0.04 -6.14
C PHE A 380 8.91 -0.72 -5.52
N ASN A 381 10.14 -0.22 -5.63
CA ASN A 381 11.37 -0.79 -5.06
C ASN A 381 11.60 -0.33 -3.64
N ASP A 382 11.06 0.84 -3.31
CA ASP A 382 11.45 1.49 -2.09
C ASP A 382 10.51 1.17 -0.93
N GLY A 383 11.02 0.29 -0.07
CA GLY A 383 11.17 0.76 1.30
C GLY A 383 12.11 1.99 1.32
N MET A 384 11.55 3.20 1.17
CA MET A 384 12.24 4.52 1.18
C MET A 384 13.08 4.87 -0.07
N GLU A 385 12.53 5.57 -1.06
CA GLU A 385 12.69 6.97 -1.53
C GLU A 385 11.73 7.18 -2.76
N ASN A 386 11.41 8.44 -3.09
CA ASN A 386 10.87 9.06 -4.34
C ASN A 386 9.64 8.54 -5.20
N GLU A 387 8.45 9.09 -4.90
CA GLU A 387 7.53 10.01 -5.67
C GLU A 387 6.74 9.80 -7.02
N ASP A 388 5.40 9.98 -6.90
CA ASP A 388 4.54 11.07 -7.45
C ASP A 388 3.58 10.98 -8.65
N GLY A 389 3.58 9.95 -9.48
CA GLY A 389 2.62 9.93 -10.61
C GLY A 389 1.30 9.20 -10.37
N GLN A 390 1.34 8.14 -9.56
CA GLN A 390 0.29 7.11 -9.55
C GLN A 390 -0.53 7.07 -8.26
N ILE A 391 -0.11 7.83 -7.24
CA ILE A 391 -0.83 7.86 -5.96
C ILE A 391 -2.14 8.62 -6.09
N ASP A 392 -2.24 9.67 -6.91
CA ASP A 392 -3.49 10.44 -7.05
C ASP A 392 -4.55 9.73 -7.89
N SER A 393 -4.17 9.04 -8.97
CA SER A 393 -5.10 8.18 -9.71
C SER A 393 -5.54 6.97 -8.88
N PHE A 394 -4.67 6.49 -7.98
CA PHE A 394 -4.94 5.38 -7.07
C PHE A 394 -5.76 5.80 -5.84
N ILE A 395 -5.52 6.99 -5.28
CA ILE A 395 -6.30 7.59 -4.19
C ILE A 395 -7.67 8.02 -4.69
N SER A 396 -7.79 8.55 -5.91
CA SER A 396 -9.08 8.74 -6.57
C SER A 396 -9.84 7.41 -6.67
N GLY A 397 -9.18 6.33 -7.12
CA GLY A 397 -9.76 4.99 -7.12
C GLY A 397 -10.10 4.43 -5.73
N LEU A 398 -9.32 4.71 -4.69
CA LEU A 398 -9.57 4.30 -3.31
C LEU A 398 -10.65 5.13 -2.61
N ASN A 399 -10.79 6.42 -2.95
CA ASN A 399 -11.86 7.27 -2.44
C ASN A 399 -13.20 6.83 -3.03
N ASP A 400 -13.24 6.43 -4.31
CA ASP A 400 -14.38 5.75 -4.91
C ASP A 400 -14.69 4.41 -4.21
N MET A 401 -13.68 3.70 -3.69
CA MET A 401 -13.85 2.45 -2.94
C MET A 401 -14.36 2.65 -1.50
N ASN A 402 -13.84 3.63 -0.76
CA ASN A 402 -14.29 3.93 0.61
C ASN A 402 -15.74 4.42 0.62
N TYR A 403 -16.19 5.14 -0.42
CA TYR A 403 -17.59 5.54 -0.56
C TYR A 403 -18.54 4.33 -0.73
N ASN A 404 -18.06 3.22 -1.30
CA ASN A 404 -18.83 2.01 -1.52
C ASN A 404 -18.77 0.99 -0.37
N LEU A 405 -17.73 1.05 0.48
CA LEU A 405 -17.58 0.17 1.66
C LEU A 405 -18.29 0.69 2.91
N VAL A 406 -18.63 1.99 2.97
CA VAL A 406 -19.43 2.60 4.06
C VAL A 406 -20.94 2.56 3.76
N LYS A 407 -21.34 2.26 2.51
CA LYS A 407 -22.75 2.19 2.07
C LYS A 407 -23.35 0.78 1.99
N LYS A 408 -22.69 -0.23 2.56
CA LYS A 408 -23.25 -1.57 2.77
C LYS A 408 -23.06 -1.98 4.22
#